data_AF-R7FHR4-F1
#
_entry.id   AF-R7FHR4-F1
#
_cell.length_a   1.000
_cell.length_b   1.000
_cell.length_c   1.000
_cell.angle_alpha   90.00
_cell.angle_beta   90.00
_cell.angle_gamma   90.00
#
_symmetry.space_group_name_H-M   'P 1'
#
loop_
_entity.id
_entity.type
_entity.pdbx_description
1 polymer ?
#
loop_
_entity_poly.entity_id
_entity_poly.type
_entity_poly.pdbx_seq_one_letter_code
_entity_poly.pdbx_strand_id
1 'polypeptide(L)'
;MENKKEPIKIKLSTAILIFIIFILIVTIIGIIFYYKIKENTNATQNKITENNSQMEIEKNSNEENNKENNSDNEIQKIDTNTELIQKLNGYIPAIDYKIEKNAYQDKKITLNELKNDFILRVAFTKLTLKDEDKKKISDEYDLDTGWYAFDANILQNKVKELYGKNANVPNQDFDDGAGLACNYKDGKYNVGSGGGTGEGLIQVSKMIEAYSQNNEIYIITKNATYVFTDENPKGSLYTDSTLVKKIKDYKDEKYDSMDGNKIAENIIKNDENVMTKYKHTFEKDENGNYYWVSTEPVK
;
A
#
# COMPACT_ATOMS: atom_id res chain seq x y z
N MET A 1 -51.69 22.54 19.61
CA MET A 1 -50.98 23.65 20.28
C MET A 1 -49.54 23.19 20.49
N GLU A 2 -48.61 23.72 19.70
CA GLU A 2 -47.18 23.44 19.87
C GLU A 2 -46.63 24.26 21.04
N ASN A 3 -46.10 23.59 22.06
CA ASN A 3 -45.34 24.22 23.14
C ASN A 3 -43.97 24.65 22.61
N LYS A 4 -43.84 25.91 22.20
CA LYS A 4 -42.53 26.52 21.92
C LYS A 4 -41.78 26.67 23.23
N LYS A 5 -40.71 25.88 23.42
CA LYS A 5 -39.77 26.04 24.54
C LYS A 5 -39.08 27.39 24.40
N GLU A 6 -39.17 28.23 25.43
CA GLU A 6 -38.47 29.51 25.48
C GLU A 6 -36.94 29.33 25.46
N PRO A 7 -36.19 30.25 24.83
CA PRO A 7 -34.74 30.16 24.76
C PRO A 7 -34.10 30.35 26.13
N ILE A 8 -33.17 29.46 26.47
CA ILE A 8 -32.40 29.50 27.72
C ILE A 8 -31.48 30.73 27.68
N LYS A 9 -31.72 31.69 28.59
CA LYS A 9 -30.89 32.90 28.74
C LYS A 9 -29.76 32.61 29.72
N ILE A 10 -28.56 32.39 29.20
CA ILE A 10 -27.34 32.20 30.01
C ILE A 10 -26.72 33.58 30.27
N LYS A 11 -26.37 33.88 31.53
CA LYS A 11 -25.65 35.12 31.86
C LYS A 11 -24.25 35.07 31.26
N LEU A 12 -23.77 36.20 30.74
CA LEU A 12 -22.45 36.31 30.10
C LEU A 12 -21.31 35.82 31.01
N SER A 13 -21.39 36.07 32.32
CA SER A 13 -20.43 35.57 33.30
C SER A 13 -20.40 34.04 33.39
N THR A 14 -21.55 33.38 33.25
CA THR A 14 -21.64 31.92 33.22
C THR A 14 -21.04 31.36 31.93
N ALA A 15 -21.25 32.02 30.79
CA ALA A 15 -20.65 31.61 29.52
C ALA A 15 -19.12 31.73 29.52
N ILE A 16 -18.59 32.83 30.09
CA ILE A 16 -17.14 33.04 30.25
C ILE A 16 -16.54 31.96 31.17
N LEU A 17 -17.21 31.64 32.28
CA LEU A 17 -16.73 30.60 33.20
C LEU A 17 -16.68 29.21 32.54
N ILE A 18 -17.72 28.84 31.76
CA ILE A 18 -17.75 27.57 31.02
C ILE A 18 -16.60 27.51 30.00
N PHE A 19 -16.31 28.63 29.32
CA PHE A 19 -15.22 28.70 28.34
C PHE A 19 -13.84 28.53 28.98
N ILE A 20 -13.61 29.12 30.16
CA ILE A 20 -12.36 28.96 30.92
C ILE A 20 -12.18 27.51 31.38
N ILE A 21 -13.24 26.87 31.87
CA ILE A 21 -13.22 25.46 32.26
C ILE A 21 -12.92 24.57 31.06
N PHE A 22 -13.50 24.87 29.89
CA PHE A 22 -13.23 24.13 28.66
C PHE A 22 -11.76 24.21 28.25
N ILE A 23 -11.15 25.40 28.29
CA ILE A 23 -9.72 25.57 28.00
C ILE A 23 -8.87 24.75 28.98
N LEU A 24 -9.15 24.80 30.28
CA LEU A 24 -8.42 24.03 31.30
C LEU A 24 -8.46 22.52 31.03
N ILE A 25 -9.62 21.99 30.63
CA ILE A 25 -9.77 20.56 30.28
C ILE A 25 -8.91 20.20 29.07
N VAL A 26 -8.93 21.03 28.02
CA VAL A 26 -8.11 20.80 26.80
C VAL A 26 -6.63 20.81 27.15
N THR A 27 -6.18 21.74 28.00
CA THR A 27 -4.78 21.81 28.43
C THR A 27 -4.36 20.57 29.23
N ILE A 28 -5.19 20.10 30.16
CA ILE A 28 -4.92 18.90 30.96
C ILE A 28 -4.84 17.65 30.05
N ILE A 29 -5.77 17.50 29.10
CA ILE A 29 -5.74 16.39 28.15
C ILE A 29 -4.47 16.44 27.29
N GLY A 30 -4.08 17.62 26.81
CA GLY A 30 -2.85 17.83 26.05
C GLY A 30 -1.60 17.44 26.85
N ILE A 31 -1.55 17.81 28.15
CA ILE A 31 -0.45 17.42 29.05
C ILE A 31 -0.41 15.91 29.26
N ILE A 32 -1.56 15.26 29.49
CA ILE A 32 -1.64 13.79 29.64
C ILE A 32 -1.17 13.08 28.37
N PHE A 33 -1.61 13.55 27.19
CA PHE A 33 -1.16 13.01 25.91
C PHE A 33 0.34 13.18 25.71
N TYR A 34 0.88 14.36 26.03
CA TYR A 34 2.32 14.64 25.95
C TYR A 34 3.14 13.70 26.84
N TYR A 35 2.73 13.49 28.09
CA TYR A 35 3.43 12.56 28.98
C TYR A 35 3.31 11.10 28.53
N LYS A 36 2.14 10.68 28.02
CA LYS A 36 1.95 9.31 27.50
C LYS A 36 2.83 9.03 26.26
N ILE A 37 2.99 10.01 25.37
CA ILE A 37 3.88 9.90 24.21
C ILE A 37 5.35 9.85 24.66
N LYS A 38 5.74 10.71 25.61
CA LYS A 38 7.11 10.73 26.15
C LYS A 38 7.47 9.42 26.87
N GLU A 39 6.55 8.86 27.66
CA GLU A 39 6.74 7.60 28.38
C GLU A 39 6.86 6.42 27.41
N ASN A 40 6.04 6.35 26.35
CA ASN A 40 6.15 5.34 25.30
C ASN A 40 7.47 5.45 24.51
N THR A 41 7.97 6.67 24.28
CA THR A 41 9.25 6.90 23.60
C THR A 41 10.43 6.41 24.43
N ASN A 42 10.42 6.69 25.75
CA ASN A 42 11.46 6.23 26.68
C ASN A 42 11.39 4.70 26.91
N ALA A 43 10.19 4.11 26.99
CA ALA A 43 10.03 2.67 27.15
C ALA A 43 10.49 1.90 25.90
N THR A 44 10.30 2.47 24.70
CA THR A 44 10.76 1.88 23.44
C THR A 44 12.28 2.01 23.29
N GLN A 45 12.89 3.13 23.71
CA GLN A 45 14.36 3.25 23.76
C GLN A 45 14.99 2.29 24.78
N ASN A 46 14.44 2.14 25.98
CA ASN A 46 14.98 1.22 26.98
C ASN A 46 14.89 -0.26 26.54
N LYS A 47 13.81 -0.65 25.84
CA LYS A 47 13.66 -2.00 25.26
C LYS A 47 14.64 -2.28 24.12
N ILE A 48 15.02 -1.25 23.35
CA ILE A 48 16.03 -1.37 22.29
C ILE A 48 17.44 -1.44 22.90
N THR A 49 17.73 -0.67 23.96
CA THR A 49 19.02 -0.70 24.65
C THR A 49 19.27 -2.01 25.41
N GLU A 50 18.25 -2.60 26.05
CA GLU A 50 18.37 -3.92 26.70
C GLU A 50 18.56 -5.08 25.70
N ASN A 51 17.96 -4.98 24.50
CA ASN A 51 18.16 -5.99 23.44
C ASN A 51 19.53 -5.89 22.75
N ASN A 52 20.10 -4.68 22.64
CA ASN A 52 21.42 -4.49 22.04
C ASN A 52 22.58 -4.83 23.00
N SER A 53 22.37 -4.74 24.32
CA SER A 53 23.39 -5.13 25.32
C SER A 53 23.48 -6.64 25.57
N GLN A 54 22.58 -7.45 25.02
CA GLN A 54 22.71 -8.92 24.95
C GLN A 54 23.42 -9.44 23.70
N MET A 55 23.70 -8.58 22.71
CA MET A 55 24.43 -8.94 21.48
C MET A 55 25.90 -8.49 21.48
N GLU A 56 26.35 -7.72 22.47
CA GLU A 56 27.74 -7.26 22.62
C GLU A 56 28.44 -7.88 23.84
N ILE A 57 28.57 -9.20 23.86
CA ILE A 57 29.68 -9.86 24.58
C ILE A 57 30.48 -10.62 23.53
N GLU A 58 31.22 -9.88 22.69
CA GLU A 58 32.49 -10.30 22.08
C GLU A 58 33.08 -9.18 21.20
N LYS A 59 33.69 -8.16 21.84
CA LYS A 59 35.02 -7.62 21.52
C LYS A 59 35.31 -6.34 22.32
N ASN A 60 36.33 -6.42 23.17
CA ASN A 60 36.95 -5.29 23.86
C ASN A 60 37.57 -4.28 22.88
N SER A 61 37.39 -2.98 23.16
CA SER A 61 38.42 -2.11 23.78
C SER A 61 38.15 -0.63 23.45
N ASN A 62 38.07 0.17 24.53
CA ASN A 62 38.25 1.62 24.68
C ASN A 62 38.50 2.49 23.43
N GLU A 63 37.68 3.53 23.27
CA GLU A 63 38.13 4.92 23.45
C GLU A 63 36.91 5.87 23.51
N GLU A 64 36.78 6.59 24.62
CA GLU A 64 35.89 7.74 24.76
C GLU A 64 36.29 8.82 23.76
N ASN A 65 35.32 9.37 23.02
CA ASN A 65 35.37 10.77 22.64
C ASN A 65 33.96 11.31 22.35
N ASN A 66 33.64 12.38 23.07
CA ASN A 66 32.50 13.26 22.88
C ASN A 66 32.25 13.57 21.40
N LYS A 67 31.02 13.35 20.93
CA LYS A 67 30.49 14.08 19.78
C LYS A 67 29.11 14.63 20.06
N GLU A 68 29.08 15.95 19.91
CA GLU A 68 27.94 16.84 19.83
C GLU A 68 26.80 16.27 18.99
N ASN A 69 25.58 16.60 19.43
CA ASN A 69 24.34 16.42 18.69
C ASN A 69 24.43 17.06 17.30
N ASN A 70 24.62 16.23 16.29
CA ASN A 70 24.28 16.56 14.91
C ASN A 70 23.08 15.68 14.55
N SER A 71 21.92 16.29 14.26
CA SER A 71 20.78 15.55 13.72
C SER A 71 21.06 15.22 12.26
N ASP A 72 21.93 14.24 12.03
CA ASP A 72 22.23 13.75 10.70
C ASP A 72 21.04 12.92 10.22
N ASN A 73 20.52 13.27 9.03
CA ASN A 73 19.52 12.50 8.27
C ASN A 73 20.16 11.19 7.76
N GLU A 74 20.57 10.34 8.70
CA GLU A 74 21.31 9.12 8.43
C GLU A 74 20.42 8.12 7.69
N ILE A 75 20.93 7.64 6.55
CA ILE A 75 20.26 6.58 5.79
C ILE A 75 20.49 5.27 6.54
N GLN A 76 19.42 4.63 6.97
CA GLN A 76 19.48 3.36 7.67
C GLN A 76 19.03 2.24 6.76
N LYS A 77 19.91 1.28 6.48
CA LYS A 77 19.57 0.09 5.69
C LYS A 77 18.62 -0.80 6.48
N ILE A 78 17.58 -1.30 5.82
CA ILE A 78 16.58 -2.20 6.41
C ILE A 78 16.67 -3.55 5.69
N ASP A 79 16.57 -4.64 6.45
CA ASP A 79 16.44 -5.97 5.87
C ASP A 79 15.12 -6.09 5.08
N THR A 80 15.24 -6.47 3.82
CA THR A 80 14.11 -6.66 2.89
C THR A 80 13.18 -7.79 3.32
N ASN A 81 13.62 -8.72 4.16
CA ASN A 81 12.81 -9.85 4.64
C ASN A 81 11.93 -9.51 5.85
N THR A 82 12.02 -8.29 6.39
CA THR A 82 11.17 -7.86 7.49
C THR A 82 9.70 -7.79 7.07
N GLU A 83 8.79 -8.11 7.99
CA GLU A 83 7.34 -8.09 7.75
C GLU A 83 6.87 -6.73 7.21
N LEU A 84 7.41 -5.63 7.75
CA LEU A 84 7.09 -4.28 7.28
C LEU A 84 7.47 -4.08 5.82
N ILE A 85 8.70 -4.43 5.41
CA ILE A 85 9.15 -4.22 4.03
C ILE A 85 8.40 -5.11 3.05
N GLN A 86 8.14 -6.38 3.41
CA GLN A 86 7.33 -7.29 2.60
C GLN A 86 5.90 -6.75 2.42
N LYS A 87 5.30 -6.24 3.50
CA LYS A 87 3.98 -5.59 3.46
C LYS A 87 3.96 -4.38 2.52
N LEU A 88 4.94 -3.48 2.65
CA LEU A 88 5.02 -2.26 1.83
C LEU A 88 5.32 -2.55 0.37
N ASN A 89 6.16 -3.55 0.07
CA ASN A 89 6.33 -4.02 -1.31
C ASN A 89 4.98 -4.48 -1.90
N GLY A 90 4.18 -5.15 -1.08
CA GLY A 90 2.79 -5.50 -1.38
C GLY A 90 1.85 -4.32 -1.54
N TYR A 91 2.23 -3.05 -1.29
CA TYR A 91 1.37 -1.87 -1.49
C TYR A 91 1.57 -1.23 -2.86
N ILE A 92 2.68 -1.51 -3.54
CA ILE A 92 3.01 -0.93 -4.86
C ILE A 92 1.85 -1.21 -5.85
N PRO A 93 1.34 -0.20 -6.58
CA PRO A 93 0.27 -0.37 -7.55
C PRO A 93 0.70 -1.17 -8.78
N ALA A 94 0.62 -2.48 -8.68
CA ALA A 94 0.77 -3.41 -9.79
C ALA A 94 -0.13 -4.62 -9.55
N ILE A 95 -0.64 -5.16 -10.65
CA ILE A 95 -1.45 -6.38 -10.69
C ILE A 95 -1.06 -7.15 -11.94
N ASP A 96 -1.34 -8.45 -11.90
CA ASP A 96 -1.22 -9.33 -13.03
C ASP A 96 -2.58 -9.43 -13.77
N TYR A 97 -2.61 -10.18 -14.86
CA TYR A 97 -3.81 -10.60 -15.62
C TYR A 97 -4.45 -9.56 -16.55
N LYS A 98 -4.20 -8.25 -16.37
CA LYS A 98 -4.66 -7.23 -17.32
C LYS A 98 -3.51 -6.38 -17.86
N ILE A 99 -3.47 -6.25 -19.18
CA ILE A 99 -2.51 -5.38 -19.86
C ILE A 99 -2.94 -3.92 -19.68
N GLU A 100 -2.27 -3.21 -18.76
CA GLU A 100 -2.47 -1.79 -18.56
C GLU A 100 -1.27 -1.13 -17.88
N LYS A 101 -1.26 0.21 -17.88
CA LYS A 101 -0.23 1.01 -17.22
C LYS A 101 -0.39 0.97 -15.71
N ASN A 102 0.70 0.68 -15.00
CA ASN A 102 0.75 0.53 -13.55
C ASN A 102 1.84 1.45 -12.93
N ALA A 103 2.29 1.18 -11.70
CA ALA A 103 3.33 1.98 -11.04
C ALA A 103 4.70 1.96 -11.74
N TYR A 104 5.00 0.92 -12.53
CA TYR A 104 6.24 0.75 -13.25
C TYR A 104 6.12 1.34 -14.65
N GLN A 105 6.59 2.58 -14.83
CA GLN A 105 6.61 3.31 -16.11
C GLN A 105 7.96 4.04 -16.27
N ASP A 106 8.22 4.56 -17.47
CA ASP A 106 9.44 5.29 -17.84
C ASP A 106 9.62 6.67 -17.17
N LYS A 107 8.68 7.04 -16.29
CA LYS A 107 8.66 8.30 -15.54
C LYS A 107 8.20 8.07 -14.10
N LYS A 108 8.31 9.10 -13.27
CA LYS A 108 7.72 9.09 -11.92
C LYS A 108 6.20 8.98 -11.99
N ILE A 109 5.63 8.06 -11.23
CA ILE A 109 4.20 7.80 -11.08
C ILE A 109 3.81 8.02 -9.63
N THR A 110 2.77 8.82 -9.39
CA THR A 110 2.09 8.94 -8.10
C THR A 110 0.64 8.47 -8.27
N LEU A 111 -0.18 8.60 -7.21
CA LEU A 111 -1.57 8.16 -7.26
C LEU A 111 -2.38 8.87 -8.36
N ASN A 112 -2.10 10.15 -8.62
CA ASN A 112 -2.87 10.99 -9.56
C ASN A 112 -2.65 10.62 -11.04
N GLU A 113 -1.59 9.88 -11.34
CA GLU A 113 -1.22 9.45 -12.69
C GLU A 113 -1.80 8.07 -13.04
N LEU A 114 -2.42 7.40 -12.06
CA LEU A 114 -3.07 6.11 -12.22
C LEU A 114 -4.58 6.31 -12.43
N LYS A 115 -5.20 5.38 -13.16
CA LYS A 115 -6.65 5.42 -13.35
C LYS A 115 -7.36 4.99 -12.07
N ASN A 116 -8.49 5.61 -11.77
CA ASN A 116 -9.27 5.32 -10.56
C ASN A 116 -9.73 3.85 -10.48
N ASP A 117 -10.16 3.25 -11.61
CA ASP A 117 -10.61 1.85 -11.69
C ASP A 117 -9.46 0.89 -11.42
N PHE A 118 -8.26 1.21 -11.94
CA PHE A 118 -7.05 0.47 -11.62
C PHE A 118 -6.72 0.52 -10.13
N ILE A 119 -6.79 1.70 -9.50
CA ILE A 119 -6.50 1.86 -8.07
C ILE A 119 -7.49 1.06 -7.21
N LEU A 120 -8.79 1.15 -7.50
CA LEU A 120 -9.84 0.38 -6.81
C LEU A 120 -9.58 -1.12 -6.93
N ARG A 121 -9.18 -1.57 -8.11
CA ARG A 121 -8.87 -2.96 -8.37
C ARG A 121 -7.64 -3.46 -7.62
N VAL A 122 -6.55 -2.70 -7.60
CA VAL A 122 -5.37 -3.02 -6.78
C VAL A 122 -5.75 -3.12 -5.31
N ALA A 123 -6.60 -2.21 -4.82
CA ALA A 123 -7.07 -2.26 -3.45
C ALA A 123 -7.93 -3.52 -3.20
N PHE A 124 -8.78 -3.89 -4.15
CA PHE A 124 -9.63 -5.08 -4.08
C PHE A 124 -8.83 -6.39 -4.07
N THR A 125 -7.82 -6.54 -4.92
CA THR A 125 -6.97 -7.75 -4.95
C THR A 125 -6.16 -7.94 -3.66
N LYS A 126 -5.94 -6.86 -2.90
CA LYS A 126 -5.24 -6.85 -1.61
C LYS A 126 -6.19 -6.87 -0.42
N LEU A 127 -7.50 -6.88 -0.67
CA LEU A 127 -8.53 -6.85 0.37
C LEU A 127 -8.88 -8.27 0.81
N THR A 128 -8.69 -8.56 2.10
CA THR A 128 -9.23 -9.77 2.73
C THR A 128 -10.61 -9.46 3.29
N LEU A 129 -11.66 -9.78 2.54
CA LEU A 129 -13.04 -9.65 3.01
C LEU A 129 -13.39 -10.77 3.99
N LYS A 130 -13.99 -10.41 5.13
CA LYS A 130 -14.58 -11.37 6.05
C LYS A 130 -15.92 -11.83 5.52
N ASP A 131 -16.36 -13.02 5.94
CA ASP A 131 -17.65 -13.54 5.49
C ASP A 131 -18.85 -12.72 5.99
N GLU A 132 -18.73 -12.08 7.16
CA GLU A 132 -19.74 -11.16 7.70
C GLU A 132 -19.95 -9.90 6.86
N ASP A 133 -18.95 -9.49 6.07
CA ASP A 133 -19.01 -8.33 5.19
C ASP A 133 -19.72 -8.66 3.86
N LYS A 134 -19.82 -9.95 3.52
CA LYS A 134 -20.41 -10.44 2.28
C LYS A 134 -21.93 -10.61 2.44
N LYS A 135 -22.68 -10.10 1.47
CA LYS A 135 -24.14 -10.18 1.41
C LYS A 135 -24.58 -10.81 0.10
N LYS A 136 -25.69 -11.56 0.11
CA LYS A 136 -26.28 -12.04 -1.13
C LYS A 136 -26.66 -10.87 -2.03
N ILE A 137 -26.41 -11.01 -3.33
CA ILE A 137 -26.80 -10.01 -4.33
C ILE A 137 -28.32 -10.07 -4.56
N SER A 138 -28.90 -11.28 -4.50
CA SER A 138 -30.34 -11.54 -4.54
C SER A 138 -30.65 -12.90 -3.92
N ASP A 139 -31.92 -13.21 -3.70
CA ASP A 139 -32.37 -14.52 -3.19
C ASP A 139 -32.07 -15.68 -4.15
N GLU A 140 -31.81 -15.39 -5.43
CA GLU A 140 -31.47 -16.38 -6.46
C GLU A 140 -30.00 -16.83 -6.43
N TYR A 141 -29.12 -16.07 -5.78
CA TYR A 141 -27.68 -16.36 -5.74
C TYR A 141 -27.22 -16.58 -4.29
N ASP A 142 -26.84 -17.82 -4.00
CA ASP A 142 -26.17 -18.16 -2.75
C ASP A 142 -24.73 -17.66 -2.74
N LEU A 143 -24.19 -17.35 -1.55
CA LEU A 143 -22.81 -16.86 -1.39
C LEU A 143 -21.76 -17.86 -1.93
N ASP A 144 -22.09 -19.15 -1.93
CA ASP A 144 -21.23 -20.23 -2.42
C ASP A 144 -21.01 -20.17 -3.94
N THR A 145 -21.80 -19.37 -4.67
CA THR A 145 -21.61 -19.12 -6.12
C THR A 145 -20.42 -18.19 -6.41
N GLY A 146 -19.80 -17.61 -5.39
CA GLY A 146 -18.76 -16.60 -5.53
C GLY A 146 -19.29 -15.19 -5.85
N TRP A 147 -20.62 -15.03 -5.94
CA TRP A 147 -21.29 -13.77 -6.18
C TRP A 147 -21.75 -13.17 -4.85
N TYR A 148 -21.31 -11.96 -4.55
CA TYR A 148 -21.65 -11.29 -3.30
C TYR A 148 -21.61 -9.77 -3.44
N ALA A 149 -22.28 -9.08 -2.52
CA ALA A 149 -22.21 -7.65 -2.35
C ALA A 149 -21.46 -7.30 -1.06
N PHE A 150 -20.74 -6.18 -1.05
CA PHE A 150 -20.12 -5.63 0.17
C PHE A 150 -20.18 -4.09 0.19
N ASP A 151 -20.01 -3.50 1.37
CA ASP A 151 -20.06 -2.05 1.56
C ASP A 151 -18.83 -1.36 0.92
N ALA A 152 -19.07 -0.33 0.10
CA ALA A 152 -17.98 0.36 -0.60
C ALA A 152 -16.98 1.04 0.36
N ASN A 153 -17.38 1.36 1.59
CA ASN A 153 -16.46 1.92 2.58
C ASN A 153 -15.33 0.96 2.94
N ILE A 154 -15.54 -0.36 2.85
CA ILE A 154 -14.50 -1.36 3.11
C ILE A 154 -13.37 -1.22 2.09
N LEU A 155 -13.71 -1.11 0.80
CA LEU A 155 -12.72 -0.90 -0.26
C LEU A 155 -12.05 0.47 -0.14
N GLN A 156 -12.81 1.52 0.18
CA GLN A 156 -12.28 2.86 0.38
C GLN A 156 -11.31 2.94 1.57
N ASN A 157 -11.56 2.20 2.64
CA ASN A 157 -10.62 2.07 3.75
C ASN A 157 -9.34 1.38 3.30
N LYS A 158 -9.43 0.36 2.43
CA LYS A 158 -8.25 -0.29 1.85
C LYS A 158 -7.45 0.64 0.94
N VAL A 159 -8.11 1.46 0.12
CA VAL A 159 -7.45 2.50 -0.68
C VAL A 159 -6.66 3.45 0.21
N LYS A 160 -7.25 3.92 1.32
CA LYS A 160 -6.58 4.81 2.29
C LYS A 160 -5.45 4.14 3.05
N GLU A 161 -5.56 2.85 3.35
CA GLU A 161 -4.48 2.05 3.94
C GLU A 161 -3.27 1.98 3.00
N LEU A 162 -3.51 1.76 1.71
CA LEU A 162 -2.44 1.59 0.71
C LEU A 162 -1.81 2.93 0.29
N TYR A 163 -2.61 4.00 0.19
CA TYR A 163 -2.23 5.26 -0.49
C TYR A 163 -2.40 6.52 0.38
N GLY A 164 -2.70 6.34 1.66
CA GLY A 164 -2.78 7.42 2.65
C GLY A 164 -4.21 7.95 2.88
N LYS A 165 -4.43 8.53 4.06
CA LYS A 165 -5.76 9.01 4.53
C LYS A 165 -6.44 10.02 3.59
N ASN A 166 -5.64 10.76 2.82
CA ASN A 166 -6.09 11.79 1.89
C ASN A 166 -6.31 11.27 0.46
N ALA A 167 -6.11 9.97 0.20
CA ALA A 167 -6.41 9.37 -1.09
C ALA A 167 -7.91 9.56 -1.41
N ASN A 168 -8.18 10.21 -2.54
CA ASN A 168 -9.54 10.55 -2.97
C ASN A 168 -9.85 9.88 -4.31
N VAL A 169 -10.17 8.58 -4.24
CA VAL A 169 -10.51 7.76 -5.41
C VAL A 169 -12.03 7.55 -5.42
N PRO A 170 -12.77 8.10 -6.39
CA PRO A 170 -14.23 7.94 -6.45
C PRO A 170 -14.59 6.46 -6.63
N ASN A 171 -15.70 6.05 -6.00
CA ASN A 171 -16.27 4.74 -6.29
C ASN A 171 -16.80 4.70 -7.73
N GLN A 172 -16.50 3.61 -8.43
CA GLN A 172 -16.93 3.35 -9.80
C GLN A 172 -16.75 1.87 -10.13
N ASP A 173 -17.34 1.42 -11.23
CA ASP A 173 -17.19 0.04 -11.69
C ASP A 173 -15.72 -0.27 -12.05
N PHE A 174 -15.31 -1.51 -11.81
CA PHE A 174 -14.04 -2.05 -12.25
C PHE A 174 -14.13 -3.58 -12.40
N ASP A 175 -13.30 -4.16 -13.26
CA ASP A 175 -13.08 -5.62 -13.33
C ASP A 175 -11.69 -5.96 -12.80
N ASP A 176 -11.49 -7.17 -12.28
CA ASP A 176 -10.18 -7.62 -11.81
C ASP A 176 -9.22 -8.03 -12.93
N GLY A 177 -9.71 -8.12 -14.17
CA GLY A 177 -8.95 -8.60 -15.31
C GLY A 177 -8.75 -10.11 -15.36
N ALA A 178 -9.43 -10.88 -14.50
CA ALA A 178 -9.36 -12.33 -14.41
C ALA A 178 -10.75 -12.98 -14.31
N GLY A 179 -11.78 -12.29 -14.81
CA GLY A 179 -13.15 -12.78 -14.84
C GLY A 179 -14.02 -12.38 -13.64
N LEU A 180 -13.57 -11.47 -12.77
CA LEU A 180 -14.41 -10.84 -11.76
C LEU A 180 -14.77 -9.41 -12.18
N ALA A 181 -16.05 -9.06 -12.00
CA ALA A 181 -16.55 -7.71 -12.20
C ALA A 181 -17.12 -7.16 -10.89
N CYS A 182 -16.71 -5.95 -10.52
CA CYS A 182 -17.17 -5.22 -9.34
C CYS A 182 -17.99 -4.02 -9.79
N ASN A 183 -19.32 -4.14 -9.68
CA ASN A 183 -20.25 -3.10 -10.11
C ASN A 183 -20.69 -2.26 -8.90
N TYR A 184 -20.43 -0.96 -8.94
CA TYR A 184 -20.77 -0.01 -7.89
C TYR A 184 -22.21 0.48 -8.06
N LYS A 185 -23.02 0.33 -7.00
CA LYS A 185 -24.36 0.89 -6.96
C LYS A 185 -24.79 1.16 -5.52
N ASP A 186 -25.35 2.34 -5.28
CA ASP A 186 -26.00 2.73 -4.01
C ASP A 186 -25.13 2.44 -2.76
N GLY A 187 -23.85 2.78 -2.81
CA GLY A 187 -22.91 2.61 -1.69
C GLY A 187 -22.34 1.20 -1.51
N LYS A 188 -22.58 0.28 -2.45
CA LYS A 188 -22.09 -1.11 -2.41
C LYS A 188 -21.42 -1.51 -3.72
N TYR A 189 -20.57 -2.52 -3.64
CA TYR A 189 -20.07 -3.24 -4.80
C TYR A 189 -20.74 -4.60 -4.89
N ASN A 190 -21.27 -4.93 -6.07
CA ASN A 190 -21.72 -6.26 -6.43
C ASN A 190 -20.62 -6.95 -7.23
N VAL A 191 -20.05 -7.99 -6.64
CA VAL A 191 -19.00 -8.83 -7.24
C VAL A 191 -19.68 -9.97 -7.99
N GLY A 192 -19.51 -9.98 -9.30
CA GLY A 192 -19.89 -11.09 -10.17
C GLY A 192 -18.64 -11.84 -10.63
N SER A 193 -18.78 -13.16 -10.80
CA SER A 193 -17.73 -14.02 -11.37
C SER A 193 -18.21 -14.61 -12.70
N GLY A 194 -17.38 -14.47 -13.74
CA GLY A 194 -17.63 -15.01 -15.07
C GLY A 194 -16.49 -14.71 -16.07
N GLY A 195 -16.01 -15.76 -16.73
CA GLY A 195 -15.02 -15.68 -17.81
C GLY A 195 -13.56 -15.83 -17.36
N GLY A 196 -12.67 -15.86 -18.32
CA GLY A 196 -11.21 -15.82 -18.14
C GLY A 196 -10.60 -14.99 -19.27
N THR A 197 -9.38 -14.49 -19.10
CA THR A 197 -8.67 -13.76 -20.15
C THR A 197 -7.71 -14.71 -20.88
N GLY A 198 -7.67 -14.64 -22.22
CA GLY A 198 -6.66 -15.32 -23.03
C GLY A 198 -5.33 -14.57 -23.08
N GLU A 199 -5.32 -13.32 -22.64
CA GLU A 199 -4.17 -12.42 -22.66
C GLU A 199 -3.91 -11.87 -21.26
N GLY A 200 -2.65 -11.56 -20.98
CA GLY A 200 -2.30 -11.08 -19.65
C GLY A 200 -0.96 -10.41 -19.56
N LEU A 201 -0.79 -9.75 -18.43
CA LEU A 201 0.43 -9.10 -17.99
C LEU A 201 0.89 -9.81 -16.71
N ILE A 202 2.19 -10.06 -16.61
CA ILE A 202 2.83 -10.53 -15.38
C ILE A 202 3.89 -9.51 -15.00
N GLN A 203 3.77 -8.99 -13.78
CA GLN A 203 4.72 -8.08 -13.22
C GLN A 203 5.90 -8.84 -12.61
N VAL A 204 7.03 -8.85 -13.32
CA VAL A 204 8.25 -9.50 -12.85
C VAL A 204 9.02 -8.52 -11.98
N SER A 205 9.03 -8.71 -10.67
CA SER A 205 9.67 -7.79 -9.72
C SER A 205 10.56 -8.53 -8.71
N LYS A 206 11.73 -7.97 -8.43
CA LYS A 206 12.67 -8.45 -7.41
C LYS A 206 13.11 -7.28 -6.54
N MET A 207 12.85 -7.34 -5.24
CA MET A 207 13.45 -6.40 -4.28
C MET A 207 14.96 -6.59 -4.20
N ILE A 208 15.68 -5.48 -4.19
CA ILE A 208 17.15 -5.43 -4.15
C ILE A 208 17.63 -4.93 -2.79
N GLU A 209 17.02 -3.86 -2.30
CA GLU A 209 17.35 -3.26 -1.01
C GLU A 209 16.21 -2.38 -0.51
N ALA A 210 16.24 -2.10 0.79
CA ALA A 210 15.37 -1.14 1.43
C ALA A 210 16.17 -0.29 2.41
N TYR A 211 15.75 0.96 2.58
CA TYR A 211 16.34 1.87 3.56
C TYR A 211 15.29 2.86 4.07
N SER A 212 15.45 3.30 5.31
CA SER A 212 14.74 4.45 5.84
C SER A 212 15.61 5.69 5.78
N GLN A 213 14.96 6.81 5.53
CA GLN A 213 15.55 8.13 5.69
C GLN A 213 14.44 9.06 6.12
N ASN A 214 14.65 9.80 7.21
CA ASN A 214 13.62 10.66 7.81
C ASN A 214 12.36 9.85 8.20
N ASN A 215 11.19 10.28 7.75
CA ASN A 215 9.89 9.63 7.94
C ASN A 215 9.47 8.79 6.71
N GLU A 216 10.42 8.39 5.88
CA GLU A 216 10.16 7.65 4.65
C GLU A 216 10.88 6.30 4.66
N ILE A 217 10.25 5.33 4.00
CA ILE A 217 10.87 4.08 3.60
C ILE A 217 11.00 4.08 2.08
N TYR A 218 12.16 3.65 1.62
CA TYR A 218 12.45 3.45 0.23
C TYR A 218 12.69 1.97 -0.03
N ILE A 219 12.03 1.43 -1.05
CA ILE A 219 12.27 0.07 -1.54
C ILE A 219 12.82 0.19 -2.96
N ILE A 220 13.96 -0.43 -3.22
CA ILE A 220 14.54 -0.53 -4.55
C ILE A 220 14.23 -1.90 -5.13
N THR A 221 13.58 -1.93 -6.29
CA THR A 221 13.32 -3.16 -7.03
C THR A 221 14.02 -3.15 -8.38
N LYS A 222 14.29 -4.33 -8.92
CA LYS A 222 14.41 -4.54 -10.37
C LYS A 222 13.09 -5.05 -10.88
N ASN A 223 12.67 -4.54 -12.02
CA ASN A 223 11.37 -4.82 -12.59
C ASN A 223 11.40 -4.94 -14.12
N ALA A 224 10.57 -5.83 -14.64
CA ALA A 224 10.21 -5.92 -16.06
C ALA A 224 8.76 -6.39 -16.19
N THR A 225 8.16 -6.12 -17.33
CA THR A 225 6.77 -6.48 -17.62
C THR A 225 6.75 -7.57 -18.66
N TYR A 226 6.25 -8.75 -18.31
CA TYR A 226 6.01 -9.83 -19.25
C TYR A 226 4.56 -9.76 -19.75
N VAL A 227 4.35 -9.86 -21.06
CA VAL A 227 3.02 -9.80 -21.67
C VAL A 227 2.85 -10.98 -22.62
N PHE A 228 1.74 -11.68 -22.52
CA PHE A 228 1.34 -12.74 -23.44
C PHE A 228 -0.03 -12.42 -24.05
N THR A 229 -0.22 -12.77 -25.30
CA THR A 229 -1.44 -12.51 -26.08
C THR A 229 -1.78 -13.73 -26.95
N ASP A 230 -2.98 -13.77 -27.53
CA ASP A 230 -3.34 -14.86 -28.45
C ASP A 230 -2.40 -14.91 -29.68
N GLU A 231 -1.94 -13.74 -30.13
CA GLU A 231 -0.98 -13.61 -31.25
C GLU A 231 0.47 -13.98 -30.85
N ASN A 232 0.80 -13.85 -29.56
CA ASN A 232 2.10 -14.20 -29.02
C ASN A 232 1.95 -14.94 -27.66
N PRO A 233 1.53 -16.21 -27.67
CA PRO A 233 1.23 -16.96 -26.45
C PRO A 233 2.47 -17.20 -25.57
N LYS A 234 3.66 -17.19 -26.19
CA LYS A 234 4.95 -17.30 -25.51
C LYS A 234 5.38 -16.03 -24.80
N GLY A 235 4.77 -14.91 -25.19
CA GLY A 235 4.95 -13.60 -24.60
C GLY A 235 6.26 -12.89 -24.93
N SER A 236 6.30 -11.63 -24.51
CA SER A 236 7.39 -10.70 -24.70
C SER A 236 7.73 -10.02 -23.39
N LEU A 237 9.01 -9.73 -23.18
CA LEU A 237 9.49 -8.94 -22.05
C LEU A 237 9.64 -7.48 -22.46
N TYR A 238 9.13 -6.57 -21.64
CA TYR A 238 9.24 -5.13 -21.78
C TYR A 238 9.92 -4.52 -20.55
N THR A 239 10.49 -3.34 -20.72
CA THR A 239 11.14 -2.62 -19.61
C THR A 239 10.19 -2.17 -18.51
N ASP A 240 8.91 -2.01 -18.86
CA ASP A 240 7.87 -1.42 -18.02
C ASP A 240 6.46 -1.59 -18.65
N SER A 241 5.43 -1.16 -17.90
CA SER A 241 4.02 -1.32 -18.27
C SER A 241 3.54 -0.37 -19.38
N THR A 242 4.37 0.55 -19.88
CA THR A 242 4.02 1.36 -21.05
C THR A 242 4.10 0.58 -22.35
N LEU A 243 4.82 -0.56 -22.32
CA LEU A 243 5.07 -1.45 -23.46
C LEU A 243 5.77 -0.79 -24.66
N VAL A 244 6.37 0.39 -24.47
CA VAL A 244 7.06 1.12 -25.53
C VAL A 244 8.39 0.46 -25.90
N LYS A 245 9.14 0.00 -24.90
CA LYS A 245 10.47 -0.57 -25.09
C LYS A 245 10.48 -2.07 -24.78
N LYS A 246 10.41 -2.86 -25.85
CA LYS A 246 10.55 -4.31 -25.80
C LYS A 246 12.01 -4.71 -25.57
N ILE A 247 12.23 -5.64 -24.64
CA ILE A 247 13.52 -6.25 -24.35
C ILE A 247 13.75 -7.43 -25.29
N LYS A 248 12.80 -8.38 -25.33
CA LYS A 248 12.87 -9.58 -26.19
C LYS A 248 11.53 -10.29 -26.33
N ASP A 249 11.45 -11.20 -27.29
CA ASP A 249 10.37 -12.19 -27.43
C ASP A 249 10.86 -13.56 -26.93
N TYR A 250 10.00 -14.31 -26.25
CA TYR A 250 10.29 -15.69 -25.86
C TYR A 250 9.87 -16.65 -26.98
N LYS A 251 10.72 -17.64 -27.27
CA LYS A 251 10.53 -18.59 -28.39
C LYS A 251 10.31 -20.03 -27.95
N ASP A 252 10.53 -20.36 -26.68
CA ASP A 252 10.43 -21.74 -26.17
C ASP A 252 9.04 -22.03 -25.61
N GLU A 253 8.57 -23.27 -25.78
CA GLU A 253 7.23 -23.79 -25.42
C GLU A 253 6.92 -23.83 -23.91
N LYS A 254 7.72 -23.15 -23.07
CA LYS A 254 7.69 -23.36 -21.62
C LYS A 254 6.77 -22.41 -20.86
N TYR A 255 6.38 -21.25 -21.41
CA TYR A 255 5.62 -20.27 -20.62
C TYR A 255 4.10 -20.41 -20.77
N ASP A 256 3.64 -20.94 -21.91
CA ASP A 256 2.22 -21.04 -22.30
C ASP A 256 1.39 -21.92 -21.33
N SER A 257 2.04 -22.77 -20.53
CA SER A 257 1.40 -23.65 -19.54
C SER A 257 1.94 -23.50 -18.11
N MET A 258 2.77 -22.48 -17.84
CA MET A 258 3.35 -22.26 -16.51
C MET A 258 2.50 -21.32 -15.67
N ASP A 259 2.42 -21.61 -14.38
CA ASP A 259 1.90 -20.67 -13.38
C ASP A 259 2.66 -19.34 -13.42
N GLY A 260 1.94 -18.22 -13.34
CA GLY A 260 2.52 -16.88 -13.49
C GLY A 260 3.70 -16.59 -12.56
N ASN A 261 3.70 -17.14 -11.33
CA ASN A 261 4.82 -16.98 -10.40
C ASN A 261 6.07 -17.69 -10.90
N LYS A 262 5.92 -18.90 -11.47
CA LYS A 262 7.04 -19.65 -12.07
C LYS A 262 7.59 -18.94 -13.31
N ILE A 263 6.73 -18.27 -14.09
CA ILE A 263 7.15 -17.41 -15.18
C ILE A 263 8.05 -16.29 -14.64
N ALA A 264 7.55 -15.54 -13.64
CA ALA A 264 8.30 -14.45 -13.02
C ALA A 264 9.65 -14.91 -12.43
N GLU A 265 9.68 -16.03 -11.69
CA GLU A 265 10.90 -16.61 -11.12
C GLU A 265 11.93 -16.97 -12.20
N ASN A 266 11.50 -17.61 -13.29
CA ASN A 266 12.37 -17.97 -14.41
C ASN A 266 12.92 -16.74 -15.12
N ILE A 267 12.11 -15.70 -15.30
CA ILE A 267 12.57 -14.44 -15.90
C ILE A 267 13.57 -13.76 -14.97
N ILE A 268 13.32 -13.67 -13.67
CA ILE A 268 14.29 -13.14 -12.71
C ILE A 268 15.61 -13.91 -12.80
N LYS A 269 15.57 -15.25 -12.82
CA LYS A 269 16.77 -16.07 -12.89
C LYS A 269 17.62 -15.81 -14.15
N ASN A 270 16.98 -15.59 -15.30
CA ASN A 270 17.66 -15.53 -16.59
C ASN A 270 17.89 -14.12 -17.12
N ASP A 271 17.08 -13.15 -16.70
CA ASP A 271 16.96 -11.83 -17.31
C ASP A 271 17.08 -10.66 -16.31
N GLU A 272 17.43 -10.92 -15.04
CA GLU A 272 17.56 -9.85 -14.03
C GLU A 272 18.52 -8.72 -14.45
N ASN A 273 19.56 -9.02 -15.22
CA ASN A 273 20.55 -8.03 -15.66
C ASN A 273 19.98 -7.00 -16.66
N VAL A 274 18.87 -7.31 -17.34
CA VAL A 274 18.21 -6.40 -18.29
C VAL A 274 16.95 -5.73 -17.73
N MET A 275 16.56 -6.06 -16.49
CA MET A 275 15.44 -5.45 -15.79
C MET A 275 15.76 -4.00 -15.36
N THR A 276 14.75 -3.15 -15.40
CA THR A 276 14.85 -1.73 -15.01
C THR A 276 14.84 -1.61 -13.48
N LYS A 277 15.71 -0.77 -12.90
CA LYS A 277 15.64 -0.48 -11.47
C LYS A 277 14.60 0.59 -11.18
N TYR A 278 13.85 0.43 -10.10
CA TYR A 278 12.86 1.38 -9.61
C TYR A 278 13.07 1.68 -8.14
N LYS A 279 12.78 2.92 -7.76
CA LYS A 279 12.67 3.37 -6.37
C LYS A 279 11.20 3.59 -6.06
N HIS A 280 10.74 2.96 -4.99
CA HIS A 280 9.40 3.14 -4.43
C HIS A 280 9.53 3.94 -3.14
N THR A 281 8.73 4.99 -3.00
CA THR A 281 8.71 5.84 -1.80
C THR A 281 7.43 5.60 -1.02
N PHE A 282 7.60 5.40 0.29
CA PHE A 282 6.53 5.25 1.26
C PHE A 282 6.69 6.29 2.37
N GLU A 283 5.62 6.98 2.71
CA GLU A 283 5.60 8.00 3.76
C GLU A 283 4.89 7.49 5.01
N LYS A 284 5.39 7.88 6.18
CA LYS A 284 4.77 7.60 7.48
C LYS A 284 3.70 8.63 7.81
N ASP A 285 2.51 8.17 8.17
CA ASP A 285 1.43 9.00 8.68
C ASP A 285 1.62 9.34 10.18
N GLU A 286 0.75 10.22 10.70
CA GLU A 286 0.73 10.64 12.11
C GLU A 286 0.50 9.49 13.11
N ASN A 287 -0.09 8.37 12.66
CA ASN A 287 -0.33 7.17 13.47
C ASN A 287 0.81 6.16 13.37
N GLY A 288 1.81 6.44 12.54
CA GLY A 288 2.97 5.59 12.30
C GLY A 288 2.79 4.52 11.23
N ASN A 289 1.70 4.55 10.47
CA ASN A 289 1.49 3.66 9.33
C ASN A 289 2.18 4.21 8.09
N TYR A 290 2.67 3.34 7.22
CA TYR A 290 3.25 3.73 5.95
C TYR A 290 2.29 3.48 4.80
N TYR A 291 2.29 4.37 3.80
CA TYR A 291 1.52 4.24 2.57
C TYR A 291 2.39 4.55 1.35
N TRP A 292 2.03 4.00 0.19
CA TRP A 292 2.76 4.22 -1.05
C TRP A 292 2.49 5.63 -1.59
N VAL A 293 3.56 6.32 -2.01
CA VAL A 293 3.50 7.69 -2.53
C VAL A 293 3.87 7.74 -4.00
N SER A 294 4.96 7.08 -4.37
CA SER A 294 5.42 7.12 -5.76
C SER A 294 6.33 5.97 -6.13
N THR A 295 6.48 5.78 -7.44
CA THR A 295 7.46 4.90 -8.07
C THR A 295 8.16 5.65 -9.19
N GLU A 296 9.49 5.57 -9.26
CA GLU A 296 10.26 6.21 -10.31
C GLU A 296 11.45 5.34 -10.75
N PRO A 297 11.79 5.33 -12.06
CA PRO A 297 12.94 4.59 -12.54
C PRO A 297 14.24 5.20 -12.01
N VAL A 298 15.18 4.33 -11.62
CA VAL A 298 16.54 4.71 -11.18
C VAL A 298 17.46 4.57 -12.37
N LYS A 299 18.11 5.68 -12.76
CA LYS A 299 19.08 5.73 -13.86
C LYS A 299 20.48 5.39 -13.38
#